data_AF-A0A257PFA4-F1
#
_entry.id   AF-A0A257PFA4-F1
#
_cell.length_a   1.000
_cell.length_b   1.000
_cell.length_c   1.000
_cell.angle_alpha   90.00
_cell.angle_beta   90.00
_cell.angle_gamma   90.00
#
_symmetry.space_group_name_H-M   'P 1'
#
loop_
_entity.id
_entity.type
_entity.pdbx_description
1 polymer ?
#
loop_
_entity_poly.entity_id
_entity_poly.type
_entity_poly.pdbx_seq_one_letter_code
_entity_poly.pdbx_strand_id
1 'polypeptide(L)'
;MLAASPAAGAVEPWLHAGLPAAAGEVAACLATARTAATIDDARLALDRAIAEIDALVGAQLDAILHHERLKRLEGSWRGLAWLVAGQASGGPVRVKVLNAPWRDICRDLALATEFDRSQMFRKVYEEEFGMPGGEPYGLLVVDHEVRHRPSSDAPTDDVSALTALAGVAAAAFAPVVVAASPALLQVDGFADLAMAGELADPFRSDEYARWRGLSRHDDMRFVAVTLPRALARAPWADDPARLDGFRYAETVTGPDDRVWMTAGLAFASVVARAFANFHWPADVRGAETDRLGGGLVMDLPTELFPTDPGWYRPSLDIALSDGQERMLIAAGLMPLSMLPFGPQAVFAGVRTLHMPKRFAGPYEAPANANARFSTQLNSILCISRFAHIIKLLGRETVGSFQTAEEIELRLHGWLQKYVNPNLAASGEARARCPLAAAQVSVREKAGRPGTFVCTVHLQPHFQLDDVAATFRMVTDFVTPGA
;
A
#
# COMPACT_ATOMS: atom_id res chain seq x y z
N MET A 1 3.27 15.89 26.69
CA MET A 1 2.20 16.18 27.67
C MET A 1 0.91 15.73 27.02
N LEU A 2 0.54 14.46 27.24
CA LEU A 2 -0.73 13.91 26.77
C LEU A 2 -1.84 14.71 27.44
N ALA A 3 -2.72 15.35 26.67
CA ALA A 3 -4.04 15.65 27.18
C ALA A 3 -4.63 14.28 27.58
N ALA A 4 -4.92 14.13 28.86
CA ALA A 4 -5.33 12.87 29.46
C ALA A 4 -6.45 12.23 28.65
N SER A 5 -6.30 10.93 28.36
CA SER A 5 -7.42 10.11 27.88
C SER A 5 -8.59 10.32 28.85
N PRO A 6 -9.78 10.72 28.38
CA PRO A 6 -10.95 10.70 29.24
C PRO A 6 -11.15 9.25 29.68
N ALA A 7 -11.04 9.00 30.98
CA ALA A 7 -11.47 7.75 31.59
C ALA A 7 -12.93 7.48 31.19
N ALA A 8 -13.41 6.24 31.26
CA ALA A 8 -14.78 5.88 30.89
C ALA A 8 -15.89 6.79 31.50
N GLY A 9 -15.60 7.52 32.60
CA GLY A 9 -16.49 8.54 33.18
C GLY A 9 -16.46 9.94 32.54
N ALA A 10 -15.65 10.19 31.50
CA ALA A 10 -15.60 11.45 30.78
C ALA A 10 -16.28 11.39 29.39
N VAL A 11 -16.81 10.22 29.02
CA VAL A 11 -17.67 10.08 27.85
C VAL A 11 -19.06 10.67 28.13
N GLU A 12 -19.66 10.44 29.30
CA GLU A 12 -20.96 11.02 29.67
C GLU A 12 -20.98 12.56 29.64
N PRO A 13 -20.07 13.29 30.31
CA PRO A 13 -20.03 14.76 30.23
C PRO A 13 -19.78 15.28 28.81
N TRP A 14 -19.03 14.53 27.99
CA TRP A 14 -18.74 14.86 26.59
C TRP A 14 -19.93 14.62 25.67
N LEU A 15 -20.67 13.51 25.84
CA LEU A 15 -21.94 13.21 25.15
C LEU A 15 -23.05 14.19 25.54
N HIS A 16 -23.01 14.72 26.77
CA HIS A 16 -24.02 15.64 27.27
C HIS A 16 -23.68 17.13 27.07
N ALA A 17 -22.50 17.44 26.54
CA ALA A 17 -22.07 18.81 26.25
C ALA A 17 -22.82 19.37 25.03
N GLY A 18 -23.96 20.04 25.25
CA GLY A 18 -24.75 20.72 24.21
C GLY A 18 -26.24 20.39 24.23
N LEU A 19 -26.63 19.24 24.79
CA LEU A 19 -28.02 18.83 24.96
C LEU A 19 -28.93 19.84 25.70
N PRO A 20 -28.47 20.58 26.74
CA PRO A 20 -29.35 21.48 27.50
C PRO A 20 -29.88 22.67 26.69
N ALA A 21 -29.06 23.21 25.77
CA ALA A 21 -29.45 24.37 24.97
C ALA A 21 -30.45 23.95 23.86
N ALA A 22 -30.15 22.85 23.17
CA ALA A 22 -30.97 22.37 22.06
C ALA A 22 -32.28 21.71 22.51
N ALA A 23 -32.31 21.14 23.73
CA ALA A 23 -33.57 20.71 24.35
C ALA A 23 -34.56 21.87 24.53
N GLY A 24 -34.08 23.10 24.70
CA GLY A 24 -34.90 24.31 24.76
C GLY A 24 -35.59 24.65 23.43
N GLU A 25 -34.89 24.47 22.31
CA GLU A 25 -35.42 24.75 20.96
C GLU A 25 -36.46 23.71 20.53
N VAL A 26 -36.20 22.42 20.82
CA VAL A 26 -37.18 21.34 20.61
C VAL A 26 -38.44 21.59 21.47
N ALA A 27 -38.27 21.97 22.74
CA ALA A 27 -39.40 22.30 23.62
C ALA A 27 -40.21 23.50 23.12
N ALA A 28 -39.56 24.51 22.53
CA ALA A 28 -40.23 25.66 21.93
C ALA A 28 -41.04 25.27 20.68
N CYS A 29 -40.50 24.40 19.81
CA CYS A 29 -41.23 23.89 18.65
C CYS A 29 -42.46 23.07 19.06
N LEU A 30 -42.32 22.20 20.08
CA LEU A 30 -43.43 21.43 20.64
C LEU A 30 -44.49 22.31 21.31
N ALA A 31 -44.08 23.38 22.00
CA ALA A 31 -45.00 24.36 22.57
C ALA A 31 -45.81 25.06 21.46
N THR A 32 -45.13 25.45 20.38
CA THR A 32 -45.77 26.08 19.20
C THR A 32 -46.78 25.14 18.54
N ALA A 33 -46.45 23.86 18.40
CA ALA A 33 -47.36 22.85 17.85
C ALA A 33 -48.64 22.69 18.71
N ARG A 34 -48.54 22.83 20.03
CA ARG A 34 -49.70 22.73 20.95
C ARG A 34 -50.62 23.95 20.91
N THR A 35 -50.08 25.11 20.55
CA THR A 35 -50.84 26.38 20.46
C THR A 35 -51.21 26.74 19.02
N ALA A 36 -50.92 25.87 18.05
CA ALA A 36 -51.16 26.10 16.64
C ALA A 36 -52.66 26.27 16.33
N ALA A 37 -53.00 27.28 15.53
CA ALA A 37 -54.37 27.59 15.16
C ALA A 37 -54.91 26.63 14.07
N THR A 38 -54.04 26.06 13.25
CA THR A 38 -54.38 25.13 12.18
C THR A 38 -53.59 23.83 12.29
N ILE A 39 -54.11 22.76 11.66
CA ILE A 39 -53.43 21.46 11.58
C ILE A 39 -52.12 21.59 10.80
N ASP A 40 -52.07 22.43 9.77
CA ASP A 40 -50.89 22.62 8.94
C ASP A 40 -49.77 23.35 9.70
N ASP A 41 -50.12 24.34 10.54
CA ASP A 41 -49.15 25.00 11.43
C ASP A 41 -48.58 24.03 12.49
N ALA A 42 -49.44 23.14 13.01
CA ALA A 42 -49.00 22.11 13.95
C ALA A 42 -48.04 21.10 13.28
N ARG A 43 -48.32 20.69 12.04
CA ARG A 43 -47.43 19.82 11.25
C ARG A 43 -46.09 20.48 11.01
N LEU A 44 -46.07 21.73 10.57
CA LEU A 44 -44.82 22.47 10.33
C LEU A 44 -43.96 22.59 11.60
N ALA A 45 -44.60 22.84 12.75
CA ALA A 45 -43.90 22.90 14.04
C ALA A 45 -43.34 21.54 14.48
N LEU A 46 -44.05 20.44 14.21
CA LEU A 46 -43.55 19.08 14.46
C LEU A 46 -42.41 18.70 13.52
N ASP A 47 -42.51 19.01 12.22
CA ASP A 47 -41.46 18.76 11.24
C ASP A 47 -40.18 19.51 11.61
N ARG A 48 -40.31 20.76 12.09
CA ARG A 48 -39.18 21.52 12.61
C ARG A 48 -38.57 20.89 13.87
N ALA A 49 -39.40 20.42 14.80
CA ALA A 49 -38.90 19.73 16.00
C ALA A 49 -38.14 18.44 15.64
N ILE A 50 -38.63 17.68 14.66
CA ILE A 50 -37.96 16.47 14.14
C ILE A 50 -36.61 16.86 13.53
N ALA A 51 -36.57 17.90 12.68
CA ALA A 51 -35.32 18.36 12.07
C ALA A 51 -34.27 18.78 13.12
N GLU A 52 -34.66 19.44 14.20
CA GLU A 52 -33.73 19.78 15.29
C GLU A 52 -33.25 18.55 16.06
N ILE A 53 -34.12 17.56 16.30
CA ILE A 53 -33.72 16.28 16.89
C ILE A 53 -32.72 15.56 15.98
N ASP A 54 -33.00 15.51 14.68
CA ASP A 54 -32.12 14.87 13.71
C ASP A 54 -30.75 15.56 13.65
N ALA A 55 -30.73 16.90 13.71
CA ALA A 55 -29.49 17.68 13.79
C ALA A 55 -28.68 17.35 15.06
N LEU A 56 -29.34 17.19 16.21
CA LEU A 56 -28.67 16.83 17.46
C LEU A 56 -28.11 15.42 17.45
N VAL A 57 -28.89 14.45 16.97
CA VAL A 57 -28.44 13.06 16.82
C VAL A 57 -27.31 13.01 15.80
N GLY A 58 -27.42 13.74 14.68
CA GLY A 58 -26.39 13.86 13.67
C GLY A 58 -25.07 14.41 14.21
N ALA A 59 -25.10 15.52 14.95
CA ALA A 59 -23.90 16.08 15.58
C ALA A 59 -23.25 15.11 16.59
N GLN A 60 -24.07 14.36 17.33
CA GLN A 60 -23.56 13.35 18.26
C GLN A 60 -22.96 12.14 17.53
N LEU A 61 -23.56 11.72 16.41
CA LEU A 61 -23.02 10.67 15.55
C LEU A 61 -21.70 11.10 14.92
N ASP A 62 -21.60 12.32 14.39
CA ASP A 62 -20.37 12.90 13.84
C ASP A 62 -19.25 12.83 14.88
N ALA A 63 -19.51 13.27 16.12
CA ALA A 63 -18.53 13.22 17.20
C ALA A 63 -18.04 11.78 17.50
N ILE A 64 -18.93 10.78 17.42
CA ILE A 64 -18.58 9.37 17.62
C ILE A 64 -17.77 8.84 16.43
N LEU A 65 -18.25 9.08 15.20
CA LEU A 65 -17.64 8.62 13.95
C LEU A 65 -16.26 9.23 13.73
N HIS A 66 -16.08 10.51 14.05
CA HIS A 66 -14.81 11.23 13.88
C HIS A 66 -13.80 10.95 14.98
N HIS A 67 -14.16 10.17 16.00
CA HIS A 67 -13.22 9.80 17.06
C HIS A 67 -12.08 8.93 16.51
N GLU A 68 -10.83 9.33 16.71
CA GLU A 68 -9.60 8.71 16.16
C GLU A 68 -9.54 7.17 16.27
N ARG A 69 -9.92 6.62 17.44
CA ARG A 69 -9.96 5.18 17.65
C ARG A 69 -10.93 4.45 16.72
N LEU A 70 -12.10 5.04 16.46
CA LEU A 70 -13.11 4.45 15.60
C LEU A 70 -12.69 4.60 14.13
N LYS A 71 -12.25 5.80 13.71
CA LYS A 71 -11.73 6.03 12.35
C LYS A 71 -10.63 5.06 11.98
N ARG A 72 -9.66 4.84 12.88
CA ARG A 72 -8.56 3.89 12.64
C ARG A 72 -9.06 2.46 12.48
N LEU A 73 -9.95 2.02 13.36
CA LEU A 73 -10.54 0.67 13.29
C LEU A 73 -11.37 0.51 12.01
N GLU A 74 -12.22 1.49 11.71
CA GLU A 74 -13.09 1.51 10.54
C GLU A 74 -12.27 1.51 9.25
N GLY A 75 -11.22 2.34 9.16
CA GLY A 75 -10.31 2.41 8.02
C GLY A 75 -9.62 1.09 7.73
N SER A 76 -9.05 0.44 8.76
CA SER A 76 -8.43 -0.87 8.64
C SER A 76 -9.39 -1.95 8.13
N TRP A 77 -10.56 -2.07 8.77
CA TRP A 77 -11.52 -3.14 8.43
C TRP A 77 -12.25 -2.88 7.12
N ARG A 78 -12.59 -1.62 6.80
CA ARG A 78 -13.20 -1.29 5.52
C ARG A 78 -12.22 -1.44 4.38
N GLY A 79 -10.96 -1.05 4.55
CA GLY A 79 -9.93 -1.29 3.56
C GLY A 79 -9.72 -2.78 3.29
N LEU A 80 -9.70 -3.60 4.34
CA LEU A 80 -9.63 -5.05 4.21
C LEU A 80 -10.88 -5.62 3.52
N ALA A 81 -12.07 -5.16 3.91
CA ALA A 81 -13.33 -5.57 3.28
C ALA A 81 -13.37 -5.19 1.80
N TRP A 82 -12.91 -4.00 1.44
CA TRP A 82 -12.76 -3.54 0.07
C TRP A 82 -11.80 -4.43 -0.73
N LEU A 83 -10.63 -4.74 -0.16
CA LEU A 83 -9.65 -5.64 -0.79
C LEU A 83 -10.26 -7.02 -1.08
N VAL A 84 -10.96 -7.60 -0.10
CA VAL A 84 -11.58 -8.93 -0.22
C VAL A 84 -12.77 -8.91 -1.17
N ALA A 85 -13.61 -7.88 -1.12
CA ALA A 85 -14.78 -7.73 -2.01
C ALA A 85 -14.37 -7.57 -3.48
N GLY A 86 -13.23 -6.92 -3.74
CA GLY A 86 -12.67 -6.79 -5.10
C GLY A 86 -12.09 -8.08 -5.67
N GLN A 87 -11.93 -9.15 -4.88
CA GLN A 87 -11.45 -10.45 -5.37
C GLN A 87 -12.59 -11.36 -5.81
N ALA A 88 -12.38 -12.10 -6.90
CA ALA A 88 -13.32 -13.13 -7.34
C ALA A 88 -13.41 -14.27 -6.31
N SER A 89 -14.62 -14.61 -5.88
CA SER A 89 -14.87 -15.74 -5.00
C SER A 89 -14.38 -17.04 -5.64
N GLY A 90 -13.55 -17.82 -4.94
CA GLY A 90 -12.93 -19.05 -5.45
C GLY A 90 -11.74 -18.85 -6.39
N GLY A 91 -11.24 -17.61 -6.52
CA GLY A 91 -10.03 -17.31 -7.28
C GLY A 91 -8.74 -17.90 -6.66
N PRO A 92 -7.60 -17.81 -7.37
CA PRO A 92 -6.33 -18.36 -6.91
C PRO A 92 -5.69 -17.56 -5.75
N VAL A 93 -6.26 -16.40 -5.39
CA VAL A 93 -5.78 -15.51 -4.33
C VAL A 93 -6.41 -15.92 -3.00
N ARG A 94 -5.58 -16.09 -1.96
CA ARG A 94 -6.03 -16.27 -0.58
C ARG A 94 -5.51 -15.13 0.29
N VAL A 95 -6.39 -14.57 1.10
CA VAL A 95 -6.05 -13.51 2.06
C VAL A 95 -6.10 -14.11 3.46
N LYS A 96 -4.94 -14.17 4.13
CA LYS A 96 -4.81 -14.59 5.54
C LYS A 96 -4.60 -13.33 6.40
N VAL A 97 -5.33 -13.21 7.51
CA VAL A 97 -5.32 -12.01 8.36
C VAL A 97 -4.74 -12.36 9.73
N LEU A 98 -3.74 -11.61 10.16
CA LEU A 98 -3.18 -11.67 11.51
C LEU A 98 -3.51 -10.38 12.25
N ASN A 99 -4.39 -10.47 13.25
CA ASN A 99 -4.67 -9.32 14.13
C ASN A 99 -3.59 -9.26 15.23
N ALA A 100 -2.63 -8.34 15.07
CA ALA A 100 -1.60 -8.06 16.06
C ALA A 100 -1.31 -6.56 16.09
N PRO A 101 -1.26 -5.92 17.27
CA PRO A 101 -0.91 -4.50 17.34
C PRO A 101 0.58 -4.33 17.02
N TRP A 102 0.91 -3.26 16.29
CA TRP A 102 2.29 -3.00 15.83
C TRP A 102 3.33 -3.01 16.96
N ARG A 103 2.98 -2.47 18.14
CA ARG A 103 3.86 -2.48 19.32
C ARG A 103 4.29 -3.89 19.76
N ASP A 104 3.44 -4.90 19.57
CA ASP A 104 3.74 -6.27 19.98
C ASP A 104 4.62 -6.94 18.91
N ILE A 105 4.43 -6.60 17.63
CA ILE A 105 5.34 -6.98 16.53
C ILE A 105 6.73 -6.37 16.76
N CYS A 106 6.83 -5.08 17.06
CA CYS A 106 8.12 -4.45 17.37
C CYS A 106 8.80 -5.09 18.57
N ARG A 107 8.03 -5.44 19.62
CA ARG A 107 8.56 -6.09 20.82
C ARG A 107 9.08 -7.49 20.51
N ASP A 108 8.34 -8.29 19.75
CA ASP A 108 8.78 -9.62 19.32
C ASP A 108 10.10 -9.55 18.55
N LEU A 109 10.17 -8.66 17.56
CA LEU A 109 11.37 -8.48 16.74
C LEU A 109 12.57 -7.93 17.54
N ALA A 110 12.33 -7.10 18.56
CA ALA A 110 13.39 -6.54 19.39
C ALA A 110 13.91 -7.52 20.46
N LEU A 111 13.07 -8.44 20.95
CA LEU A 111 13.45 -9.46 21.93
C LEU A 111 14.23 -10.62 21.28
N ALA A 112 14.01 -10.86 20.00
CA ALA A 112 14.72 -11.89 19.25
C ALA A 112 16.20 -11.49 19.07
N THR A 113 17.13 -12.38 19.44
CA THR A 113 18.58 -12.15 19.23
C THR A 113 18.93 -12.06 17.75
N GLU A 114 18.26 -12.88 16.94
CA GLU A 114 18.32 -12.90 15.48
C GLU A 114 16.87 -12.97 14.96
N PHE A 115 16.62 -12.43 13.77
CA PHE A 115 15.27 -12.33 13.22
C PHE A 115 14.59 -13.70 13.05
N ASP A 116 15.36 -14.77 12.86
CA ASP A 116 14.90 -16.14 12.65
C ASP A 116 14.35 -16.82 13.92
N ARG A 117 14.54 -16.23 15.10
CA ARG A 117 13.97 -16.70 16.37
C ARG A 117 12.68 -15.97 16.77
N SER A 118 12.25 -15.00 15.97
CA SER A 118 11.03 -14.22 16.23
C SER A 118 9.75 -15.03 16.00
N GLN A 119 8.66 -14.65 16.67
CA GLN A 119 7.34 -15.22 16.39
C GLN A 119 6.89 -14.89 14.97
N MET A 120 7.24 -13.72 14.45
CA MET A 120 6.99 -13.35 13.06
C MET A 120 7.66 -14.31 12.08
N PHE A 121 8.93 -14.69 12.31
CA PHE A 121 9.61 -15.67 11.47
C PHE A 121 8.94 -17.03 11.52
N ARG A 122 8.56 -17.51 12.70
CA ARG A 122 7.84 -18.78 12.83
C ARG A 122 6.55 -18.80 11.99
N LYS A 123 5.76 -17.73 12.06
CA LYS A 123 4.47 -17.63 11.36
C LYS A 123 4.60 -17.49 9.85
N VAL A 124 5.59 -16.72 9.39
CA VAL A 124 5.77 -16.43 7.96
C VAL A 124 6.59 -17.52 7.27
N TYR A 125 7.68 -17.95 7.90
CA TYR A 125 8.60 -18.94 7.35
C TYR A 125 8.25 -20.35 7.82
N GLU A 126 8.39 -20.68 9.11
CA GLU A 126 8.38 -22.08 9.58
C GLU A 126 7.05 -22.80 9.36
N GLU A 127 5.93 -22.15 9.71
CA GLU A 127 4.57 -22.70 9.63
C GLU A 127 4.09 -22.87 8.17
N GLU A 128 4.69 -22.15 7.21
CA GLU A 128 4.24 -22.13 5.80
C GLU A 128 5.38 -22.49 4.85
N PHE A 129 6.24 -21.54 4.47
CA PHE A 129 7.30 -21.77 3.47
C PHE A 129 8.28 -22.88 3.88
N GLY A 130 8.57 -23.01 5.17
CA GLY A 130 9.42 -24.01 5.81
C GLY A 130 8.75 -25.39 5.92
N MET A 131 7.42 -25.43 6.04
CA MET A 131 6.65 -26.66 6.25
C MET A 131 6.38 -27.41 4.93
N PRO A 132 6.59 -28.75 4.88
CA PRO A 132 6.13 -29.56 3.75
C PRO A 132 4.60 -29.46 3.60
N GLY A 133 4.13 -29.06 2.41
CA GLY A 133 2.71 -28.85 2.14
C GLY A 133 2.13 -27.51 2.61
N GLY A 134 2.96 -26.62 3.17
CA GLY A 134 2.55 -25.25 3.50
C GLY A 134 2.35 -24.36 2.26
N GLU A 135 1.67 -23.23 2.44
CA GLU A 135 1.33 -22.28 1.38
C GLU A 135 2.12 -20.98 1.57
N PRO A 136 3.21 -20.76 0.81
CA PRO A 136 4.06 -19.59 1.01
C PRO A 136 3.32 -18.28 0.74
N TYR A 137 3.59 -17.28 1.57
CA TYR A 137 3.05 -15.93 1.41
C TYR A 137 3.74 -15.22 0.24
N GLY A 138 2.96 -14.77 -0.74
CA GLY A 138 3.48 -14.01 -1.89
C GLY A 138 3.70 -12.52 -1.62
N LEU A 139 2.94 -11.93 -0.69
CA LEU A 139 3.01 -10.54 -0.28
C LEU A 139 2.53 -10.42 1.17
N LEU A 140 3.21 -9.59 1.96
CA LEU A 140 2.82 -9.22 3.31
C LEU A 140 2.42 -7.75 3.31
N VAL A 141 1.23 -7.43 3.82
CA VAL A 141 0.80 -6.04 4.01
C VAL A 141 0.67 -5.76 5.48
N VAL A 142 1.33 -4.72 5.94
CA VAL A 142 1.26 -4.25 7.32
C VAL A 142 0.44 -2.97 7.34
N ASP A 143 -0.71 -3.04 8.01
CA ASP A 143 -1.59 -1.89 8.21
C ASP A 143 -1.10 -0.99 9.35
N HIS A 144 0.06 -0.37 9.12
CA HIS A 144 0.69 0.57 10.04
C HIS A 144 1.45 1.65 9.28
N GLU A 145 1.37 2.87 9.81
CA GLU A 145 2.10 4.02 9.29
C GLU A 145 3.46 4.16 9.99
N VAL A 146 4.54 3.82 9.29
CA VAL A 146 5.90 3.84 9.83
C VAL A 146 6.46 5.26 9.90
N ARG A 147 7.30 5.49 10.92
CA ARG A 147 7.98 6.77 11.19
C ARG A 147 9.50 6.58 11.25
N HIS A 148 10.24 7.67 11.07
CA HIS A 148 11.70 7.66 11.17
C HIS A 148 12.21 7.72 12.63
N ARG A 149 11.36 8.15 13.58
CA ARG A 149 11.71 8.28 15.00
C ARG A 149 10.53 7.97 15.92
N PRO A 150 10.78 7.44 17.12
CA PRO A 150 9.78 7.37 18.18
C PRO A 150 9.34 8.78 18.62
N SER A 151 8.09 8.91 19.02
CA SER A 151 7.48 10.14 19.54
C SER A 151 6.59 9.82 20.75
N SER A 152 6.07 10.83 21.46
CA SER A 152 5.13 10.59 22.58
C SER A 152 3.89 9.80 22.15
N ASP A 153 3.47 10.00 20.90
CA ASP A 153 2.23 9.45 20.36
C ASP A 153 2.46 8.08 19.68
N ALA A 154 3.71 7.80 19.32
CA ALA A 154 4.15 6.52 18.75
C ALA A 154 5.52 6.15 19.37
N PRO A 155 5.55 5.44 20.51
CA PRO A 155 6.79 5.12 21.23
C PRO A 155 7.56 3.94 20.61
N THR A 156 7.10 3.38 19.49
CA THR A 156 7.73 2.24 18.83
C THR A 156 8.94 2.66 17.99
N ASP A 157 9.97 1.82 17.97
CA ASP A 157 11.15 2.01 17.12
C ASP A 157 10.96 1.30 15.77
N ASP A 158 10.22 1.97 14.87
CA ASP A 158 9.83 1.40 13.59
C ASP A 158 11.03 1.08 12.69
N VAL A 159 12.11 1.86 12.76
CA VAL A 159 13.31 1.66 11.95
C VAL A 159 13.97 0.31 12.25
N SER A 160 14.13 -0.02 13.53
CA SER A 160 14.70 -1.33 13.94
C SER A 160 13.73 -2.47 13.59
N ALA A 161 12.43 -2.27 13.79
CA ALA A 161 11.42 -3.26 13.41
C ALA A 161 11.43 -3.54 11.90
N LEU A 162 11.56 -2.51 11.05
CA LEU A 162 11.68 -2.67 9.60
C LEU A 162 12.93 -3.47 9.20
N THR A 163 14.06 -3.26 9.89
CA THR A 163 15.29 -4.03 9.64
C THR A 163 15.09 -5.51 9.92
N ALA A 164 14.52 -5.86 11.09
CA ALA A 164 14.25 -7.25 11.44
C ALA A 164 13.19 -7.88 10.52
N LEU A 165 12.12 -7.12 10.19
CA LEU A 165 11.06 -7.56 9.30
C LEU A 165 11.56 -7.79 7.86
N ALA A 166 12.50 -6.96 7.39
CA ALA A 166 13.16 -7.17 6.10
C ALA A 166 13.92 -8.50 6.05
N GLY A 167 14.60 -8.88 7.14
CA GLY A 167 15.25 -10.18 7.26
C GLY A 167 14.27 -11.35 7.17
N VAL A 168 13.13 -11.26 7.86
CA VAL A 168 12.04 -12.25 7.76
C VAL A 168 11.49 -12.33 6.33
N ALA A 169 11.23 -11.18 5.72
CA ALA A 169 10.71 -11.07 4.35
C ALA A 169 11.68 -11.67 3.32
N ALA A 170 12.98 -11.39 3.45
CA ALA A 170 14.03 -11.91 2.58
C ALA A 170 14.17 -13.43 2.72
N ALA A 171 14.14 -13.96 3.95
CA ALA A 171 14.22 -15.39 4.20
C ALA A 171 13.03 -16.17 3.64
N ALA A 172 11.81 -15.61 3.76
CA ALA A 172 10.58 -16.23 3.27
C ALA A 172 10.30 -15.94 1.78
N PHE A 173 11.10 -15.11 1.12
CA PHE A 173 10.80 -14.55 -0.20
C PHE A 173 9.37 -13.96 -0.23
N ALA A 174 9.03 -13.15 0.76
CA ALA A 174 7.69 -12.59 0.91
C ALA A 174 7.81 -11.07 1.11
N PRO A 175 7.77 -10.27 0.01
CA PRO A 175 7.91 -8.82 0.11
C PRO A 175 6.86 -8.21 1.04
N VAL A 176 7.27 -7.21 1.82
CA VAL A 176 6.48 -6.51 2.81
C VAL A 176 6.18 -5.10 2.31
N VAL A 177 4.92 -4.71 2.42
CA VAL A 177 4.45 -3.35 2.13
C VAL A 177 3.91 -2.72 3.42
N VAL A 178 4.46 -1.56 3.76
CA VAL A 178 4.05 -0.72 4.89
C VAL A 178 3.57 0.64 4.36
N ALA A 179 2.84 1.41 5.15
CA ALA A 179 2.48 2.79 4.81
C ALA A 179 3.44 3.77 5.47
N ALA A 180 3.74 4.91 4.83
CA ALA A 180 4.43 6.02 5.48
C ALA A 180 3.46 6.83 6.34
N SER A 181 3.91 7.29 7.51
CA SER A 181 3.19 8.36 8.23
C SER A 181 3.55 9.73 7.65
N PRO A 182 2.66 10.74 7.71
CA PRO A 182 2.98 12.12 7.32
C PRO A 182 4.25 12.66 8.02
N ALA A 183 4.45 12.26 9.28
CA ALA A 183 5.62 12.59 10.08
C ALA A 183 6.96 12.11 9.47
N LEU A 184 6.94 11.14 8.54
CA LEU A 184 8.12 10.74 7.79
C LEU A 184 8.62 11.87 6.89
N LEU A 185 7.71 12.71 6.37
CA LEU A 185 7.98 13.83 5.48
C LEU A 185 8.00 15.19 6.21
N GLN A 186 8.08 15.19 7.55
CA GLN A 186 8.04 16.39 8.41
C GLN A 186 6.77 17.24 8.27
N VAL A 187 5.65 16.60 7.98
CA VAL A 187 4.32 17.23 7.95
C VAL A 187 3.37 16.56 8.94
N ASP A 188 2.36 17.29 9.39
CA ASP A 188 1.32 16.76 10.26
C ASP A 188 0.27 15.99 9.44
N GLY A 189 -0.08 16.51 8.24
CA GLY A 189 -0.95 15.85 7.28
C GLY A 189 -0.33 15.77 5.88
N PHE A 190 -0.75 14.77 5.09
CA PHE A 190 -0.31 14.67 3.69
C PHE A 190 -0.80 15.84 2.83
N ALA A 191 -1.90 16.50 3.21
CA ALA A 191 -2.42 17.68 2.52
C ALA A 191 -1.42 18.86 2.54
N ASP A 192 -0.57 18.96 3.57
CA ASP A 192 0.43 20.03 3.71
C ASP A 192 1.54 19.93 2.65
N LEU A 193 1.70 18.75 2.04
CA LEU A 193 2.68 18.52 0.97
C LEU A 193 2.28 19.16 -0.36
N ALA A 194 1.02 19.61 -0.51
CA ALA A 194 0.54 20.19 -1.76
C ALA A 194 1.39 21.39 -2.20
N MET A 195 1.85 22.20 -1.25
CA MET A 195 2.68 23.38 -1.50
C MET A 195 4.19 23.11 -1.39
N ALA A 196 4.60 21.88 -1.03
CA ALA A 196 5.99 21.53 -0.86
C ALA A 196 6.64 21.22 -2.23
N GLY A 197 7.63 22.03 -2.61
CA GLY A 197 8.41 21.83 -3.83
C GLY A 197 9.44 20.70 -3.74
N GLU A 198 10.08 20.54 -2.57
CA GLU A 198 11.18 19.59 -2.36
C GLU A 198 10.82 18.51 -1.33
N LEU A 199 10.02 17.52 -1.73
CA LEU A 199 9.54 16.45 -0.85
C LEU A 199 10.65 15.53 -0.30
N ALA A 200 11.80 15.47 -0.97
CA ALA A 200 12.89 14.58 -0.60
C ALA A 200 13.95 15.23 0.32
N ASP A 201 13.90 16.54 0.52
CA ASP A 201 14.88 17.28 1.32
C ASP A 201 14.94 16.86 2.80
N PRO A 202 13.81 16.53 3.48
CA PRO A 202 13.86 16.07 4.86
C PRO A 202 14.81 14.89 5.06
N PHE A 203 14.86 13.97 4.10
CA PHE A 203 15.72 12.78 4.16
C PHE A 203 17.22 13.10 4.13
N ARG A 204 17.65 14.34 3.89
CA ARG A 204 19.07 14.75 3.95
C ARG A 204 19.54 15.11 5.36
N SER A 205 18.63 15.49 6.26
CA SER A 205 18.95 15.89 7.64
C SER A 205 19.54 14.74 8.45
N ASP A 206 20.42 15.02 9.41
CA ASP A 206 21.04 14.01 10.28
C ASP A 206 20.02 13.23 11.12
N GLU A 207 18.83 13.79 11.38
CA GLU A 207 17.72 13.09 12.04
C GLU A 207 17.29 11.82 11.29
N TYR A 208 17.47 11.80 9.97
CA TYR A 208 17.15 10.68 9.09
C TYR A 208 18.32 9.73 8.87
N ALA A 209 19.43 9.86 9.59
CA ALA A 209 20.60 8.99 9.41
C ALA A 209 20.26 7.51 9.57
N ARG A 210 19.41 7.16 10.56
CA ARG A 210 18.93 5.78 10.76
C ARG A 210 18.05 5.31 9.61
N TRP A 211 17.12 6.15 9.15
CA TRP A 211 16.24 5.86 8.02
C TRP A 211 17.03 5.67 6.71
N ARG A 212 17.97 6.58 6.40
CA ARG A 212 18.91 6.44 5.28
C ARG A 212 19.80 5.21 5.41
N GLY A 213 20.10 4.80 6.64
CA GLY A 213 20.82 3.56 6.93
C GLY A 213 20.08 2.33 6.38
N LEU A 214 18.75 2.29 6.53
CA LEU A 214 17.91 1.19 6.03
C LEU A 214 18.17 0.91 4.55
N SER A 215 18.12 1.95 3.71
CA SER A 215 18.23 1.78 2.25
C SER A 215 19.53 1.12 1.78
N ARG A 216 20.58 1.11 2.62
CA ARG A 216 21.87 0.46 2.34
C ARG A 216 21.86 -1.04 2.60
N HIS A 217 20.92 -1.54 3.41
CA HIS A 217 20.78 -2.97 3.66
C HIS A 217 20.26 -3.69 2.43
N ASP A 218 20.86 -4.84 2.09
CA ASP A 218 20.47 -5.62 0.92
C ASP A 218 19.08 -6.26 1.09
N ASP A 219 18.62 -6.53 2.32
CA ASP A 219 17.30 -7.10 2.60
C ASP A 219 16.15 -6.10 2.40
N MET A 220 16.43 -4.79 2.36
CA MET A 220 15.40 -3.76 2.08
C MET A 220 14.82 -3.85 0.67
N ARG A 221 15.36 -4.73 -0.18
CA ARG A 221 14.77 -5.07 -1.48
C ARG A 221 13.40 -5.73 -1.32
N PHE A 222 13.12 -6.29 -0.15
CA PHE A 222 11.82 -6.89 0.17
C PHE A 222 10.88 -5.93 0.88
N VAL A 223 11.27 -4.69 1.18
CA VAL A 223 10.41 -3.72 1.88
C VAL A 223 10.05 -2.57 0.97
N ALA A 224 8.77 -2.25 0.90
CA ALA A 224 8.24 -1.09 0.19
C ALA A 224 7.39 -0.23 1.12
N VAL A 225 7.47 1.08 0.93
CA VAL A 225 6.76 2.07 1.75
C VAL A 225 5.81 2.85 0.85
N THR A 226 4.51 2.70 1.10
CA THR A 226 3.43 3.31 0.31
C THR A 226 2.92 4.62 0.92
N LEU A 227 2.47 5.54 0.06
CA LEU A 227 1.84 6.80 0.44
C LEU A 227 1.03 7.36 -0.74
N PRO A 228 0.09 8.30 -0.54
CA PRO A 228 -0.52 8.70 0.73
C PRO A 228 -1.57 7.68 1.18
N ARG A 229 -2.51 8.04 2.08
CA ARG A 229 -3.66 7.18 2.40
C ARG A 229 -4.72 7.26 1.32
N ALA A 230 -5.53 6.23 1.22
CA ALA A 230 -6.67 6.14 0.30
C ALA A 230 -8.00 6.16 1.08
N LEU A 231 -9.05 6.69 0.47
CA LEU A 231 -10.36 6.83 1.11
C LEU A 231 -10.97 5.44 1.33
N ALA A 232 -11.32 5.12 2.58
CA ALA A 232 -11.95 3.83 2.91
C ALA A 232 -13.47 3.87 2.75
N ARG A 233 -14.09 5.06 2.89
CA ARG A 233 -15.53 5.28 2.80
C ARG A 233 -15.81 6.74 2.42
N ALA A 234 -16.79 6.96 1.54
CA ALA A 234 -17.33 8.30 1.29
C ALA A 234 -18.18 8.77 2.48
N PRO A 235 -18.19 10.07 2.82
CA PRO A 235 -19.04 10.60 3.89
C PRO A 235 -20.50 10.21 3.71
N TRP A 236 -21.23 9.97 4.82
CA TRP A 236 -22.64 9.62 4.73
C TRP A 236 -23.44 10.78 4.14
N ALA A 237 -24.17 10.52 3.05
CA ALA A 237 -25.09 11.48 2.46
C ALA A 237 -26.51 11.27 3.01
N ASP A 238 -27.33 12.33 2.97
CA ASP A 238 -28.77 12.21 3.23
C ASP A 238 -29.40 11.33 2.14
N ASP A 239 -29.63 10.06 2.49
CA ASP A 239 -30.23 9.07 1.59
C ASP A 239 -31.74 8.98 1.86
N PRO A 240 -32.59 9.46 0.92
CA PRO A 240 -34.04 9.38 1.07
C PRO A 240 -34.58 7.94 0.99
N ALA A 241 -33.78 6.95 0.59
CA ALA A 241 -34.17 5.55 0.54
C ALA A 241 -34.03 4.82 1.89
N ARG A 242 -33.51 5.48 2.93
CA ARG A 242 -33.40 4.91 4.27
C ARG A 242 -34.76 4.53 4.85
N LEU A 243 -34.86 3.27 5.29
CA LEU A 243 -36.11 2.70 5.82
C LEU A 243 -36.48 3.20 7.22
N ASP A 244 -35.52 3.72 7.98
CA ASP A 244 -35.72 4.20 9.35
C ASP A 244 -36.23 5.65 9.41
N GLY A 245 -36.29 6.36 8.27
CA GLY A 245 -36.76 7.73 8.18
C GLY A 245 -35.82 8.77 8.80
N PHE A 246 -34.66 8.35 9.31
CA PHE A 246 -33.67 9.24 9.94
C PHE A 246 -32.83 9.92 8.86
N ARG A 247 -32.86 11.25 8.83
CA ARG A 247 -32.09 12.05 7.87
C ARG A 247 -30.74 12.41 8.45
N TYR A 248 -29.69 11.88 7.86
CA TYR A 248 -28.33 12.08 8.35
C TYR A 248 -27.39 12.36 7.18
N ALA A 249 -26.70 13.49 7.29
CA ALA A 249 -25.58 13.86 6.43
C ALA A 249 -24.38 14.12 7.33
N GLU A 250 -23.30 13.38 7.11
CA GLU A 250 -22.07 13.49 7.90
C GLU A 250 -21.38 14.82 7.61
N THR A 251 -21.12 15.60 8.66
CA THR A 251 -20.46 16.89 8.53
C THR A 251 -18.95 16.71 8.41
N VAL A 252 -18.38 16.95 7.24
CA VAL A 252 -16.93 16.83 7.01
C VAL A 252 -16.31 18.21 6.84
N THR A 253 -15.52 18.64 7.82
CA THR A 253 -14.87 19.96 7.81
C THR A 253 -13.48 19.91 7.18
N GLY A 254 -12.74 18.83 7.43
CA GLY A 254 -11.35 18.67 7.02
C GLY A 254 -11.01 17.27 6.49
N PRO A 255 -9.77 17.07 6.01
CA PRO A 255 -9.28 15.74 5.63
C PRO A 255 -9.24 14.79 6.84
N ASP A 256 -9.04 15.31 8.05
CA ASP A 256 -8.94 14.49 9.26
C ASP A 256 -10.27 13.83 9.65
N ASP A 257 -11.41 14.41 9.29
CA ASP A 257 -12.74 13.83 9.58
C ASP A 257 -13.05 12.61 8.71
N ARG A 258 -12.29 12.40 7.62
CA ARG A 258 -12.48 11.27 6.70
C ARG A 258 -11.87 9.99 7.23
N VAL A 259 -12.44 8.87 6.79
CA VAL A 259 -11.95 7.54 7.12
C VAL A 259 -10.98 7.07 6.04
N TRP A 260 -9.73 6.89 6.44
CA TRP A 260 -8.63 6.53 5.55
C TRP A 260 -8.18 5.09 5.74
N MET A 261 -7.79 4.43 4.66
CA MET A 261 -7.09 3.14 4.64
C MET A 261 -5.67 3.31 4.11
N THR A 262 -4.79 2.37 4.45
CA THR A 262 -3.42 2.37 3.96
C THR A 262 -3.35 2.06 2.46
N ALA A 263 -2.49 2.77 1.71
CA ALA A 263 -2.25 2.47 0.30
C ALA A 263 -1.62 1.07 0.07
N GLY A 264 -1.08 0.43 1.11
CA GLY A 264 -0.64 -0.96 1.05
C GLY A 264 -1.76 -1.94 0.68
N LEU A 265 -3.00 -1.69 1.14
CA LEU A 265 -4.16 -2.49 0.75
C LEU A 265 -4.55 -2.27 -0.71
N ALA A 266 -4.42 -1.04 -1.21
CA ALA A 266 -4.60 -0.72 -2.63
C ALA A 266 -3.53 -1.42 -3.49
N PHE A 267 -2.27 -1.46 -3.04
CA PHE A 267 -1.22 -2.18 -3.76
C PHE A 267 -1.47 -3.70 -3.75
N ALA A 268 -1.98 -4.26 -2.65
CA ALA A 268 -2.35 -5.67 -2.60
C ALA A 268 -3.46 -6.03 -3.59
N SER A 269 -4.44 -5.15 -3.82
CA SER A 269 -5.49 -5.42 -4.82
C SER A 269 -4.92 -5.49 -6.23
N VAL A 270 -3.93 -4.64 -6.55
CA VAL A 270 -3.18 -4.65 -7.81
C VAL A 270 -2.41 -5.96 -7.97
N VAL A 271 -1.66 -6.38 -6.94
CA VAL A 271 -0.90 -7.65 -6.96
C VAL A 271 -1.84 -8.85 -7.11
N ALA A 272 -2.95 -8.85 -6.39
CA ALA A 272 -3.95 -9.91 -6.45
C ALA A 272 -4.59 -10.00 -7.85
N ARG A 273 -4.93 -8.87 -8.46
CA ARG A 273 -5.42 -8.83 -9.85
C ARG A 273 -4.39 -9.37 -10.85
N ALA A 274 -3.15 -8.90 -10.77
CA ALA A 274 -2.08 -9.38 -11.66
C ALA A 274 -1.90 -10.90 -11.51
N PHE A 275 -1.96 -11.39 -10.28
CA PHE A 275 -1.87 -12.81 -9.98
C PHE A 275 -3.07 -13.60 -10.50
N ALA A 276 -4.30 -13.11 -10.34
CA ALA A 276 -5.49 -13.77 -10.85
C ALA A 276 -5.50 -13.86 -12.39
N ASN A 277 -5.03 -12.81 -13.07
CA ASN A 277 -5.04 -12.75 -14.54
C ASN A 277 -3.91 -13.56 -15.18
N PHE A 278 -2.69 -13.48 -14.62
CA PHE A 278 -1.48 -14.00 -15.27
C PHE A 278 -0.77 -15.11 -14.48
N HIS A 279 -1.21 -15.42 -13.25
CA HIS A 279 -0.50 -16.28 -12.30
C HIS A 279 0.90 -15.76 -11.94
N TRP A 280 1.19 -14.49 -12.24
CA TRP A 280 2.45 -13.82 -11.93
C TRP A 280 2.18 -12.36 -11.55
N PRO A 281 2.78 -11.87 -10.46
CA PRO A 281 2.65 -10.47 -10.03
C PRO A 281 3.58 -9.53 -10.81
N ALA A 282 3.64 -9.67 -12.14
CA ALA A 282 4.55 -8.90 -13.00
C ALA A 282 3.96 -7.56 -13.45
N ASP A 283 2.63 -7.52 -13.63
CA ASP A 283 1.87 -6.38 -14.16
C ASP A 283 1.24 -5.56 -13.04
N VAL A 284 2.07 -4.87 -12.26
CA VAL A 284 1.67 -4.16 -11.02
C VAL A 284 2.04 -2.67 -11.01
N ARG A 285 2.51 -2.13 -12.14
CA ARG A 285 2.94 -0.73 -12.26
C ARG A 285 2.43 -0.08 -13.55
N GLY A 286 2.37 1.24 -13.55
CA GLY A 286 1.97 2.04 -14.69
C GLY A 286 0.48 1.94 -15.04
N ALA A 287 0.02 2.80 -15.93
CA ALA A 287 -1.31 2.73 -16.51
C ALA A 287 -1.19 2.78 -18.03
N GLU A 288 -2.06 2.05 -18.71
CA GLU A 288 -2.23 2.10 -20.16
C GLU A 288 -3.66 2.58 -20.44
N THR A 289 -3.82 3.50 -21.40
CA THR A 289 -5.09 4.24 -21.64
C THR A 289 -6.28 3.32 -21.91
N ASP A 290 -6.06 2.15 -22.52
CA ASP A 290 -7.12 1.24 -22.96
C ASP A 290 -7.00 -0.17 -22.36
N ARG A 291 -6.23 -0.35 -21.27
CA ARG A 291 -6.04 -1.66 -20.63
C ARG A 291 -6.24 -1.58 -19.12
N LEU A 292 -7.19 -2.37 -18.62
CA LEU A 292 -7.39 -2.58 -17.19
C LEU A 292 -6.30 -3.54 -16.67
N GLY A 293 -5.16 -2.97 -16.30
CA GLY A 293 -3.97 -3.70 -15.87
C GLY A 293 -2.93 -2.79 -15.23
N GLY A 294 -1.71 -3.30 -15.09
CA GLY A 294 -0.60 -2.55 -14.50
C GLY A 294 -0.88 -2.15 -13.06
N GLY A 295 -0.49 -0.93 -12.71
CA GLY A 295 -0.60 -0.32 -11.39
C GLY A 295 -1.93 0.36 -11.10
N LEU A 296 -2.94 0.22 -11.98
CA LEU A 296 -4.25 0.85 -11.80
C LEU A 296 -4.98 0.31 -10.57
N VAL A 297 -5.53 1.20 -9.75
CA VAL A 297 -6.42 0.88 -8.63
C VAL A 297 -7.83 1.32 -9.02
N MET A 298 -8.74 0.36 -9.08
CA MET A 298 -10.13 0.57 -9.48
C MET A 298 -11.03 0.63 -8.25
N ASP A 299 -12.23 1.19 -8.44
CA ASP A 299 -13.33 1.11 -7.46
C ASP A 299 -12.99 1.64 -6.06
N LEU A 300 -12.10 2.64 -5.99
CA LEU A 300 -11.92 3.40 -4.76
C LEU A 300 -13.21 4.20 -4.47
N PRO A 301 -13.61 4.31 -3.19
CA PRO A 301 -14.70 5.20 -2.80
C PRO A 301 -14.44 6.63 -3.30
N THR A 302 -15.46 7.26 -3.87
CA THR A 302 -15.38 8.62 -4.42
C THR A 302 -16.32 9.54 -3.68
N GLU A 303 -15.91 10.79 -3.53
CA GLU A 303 -16.71 11.88 -3.00
C GLU A 303 -16.92 12.91 -4.11
N LEU A 304 -18.14 13.40 -4.28
CA LEU A 304 -18.45 14.49 -5.23
C LEU A 304 -18.28 15.83 -4.53
N PHE A 305 -17.82 16.86 -5.26
CA PHE A 305 -17.82 18.21 -4.72
C PHE A 305 -19.27 18.72 -4.59
N PRO A 306 -19.69 19.22 -3.40
CA PRO A 306 -21.03 19.79 -3.24
C PRO A 306 -21.28 21.00 -4.15
N THR A 307 -20.22 21.75 -4.47
CA THR A 307 -20.28 22.97 -5.30
C THR A 307 -20.30 22.67 -6.80
N ASP A 308 -19.77 21.52 -7.21
CA ASP A 308 -19.72 21.13 -8.63
C ASP A 308 -19.90 19.60 -8.77
N PRO A 309 -21.16 19.13 -8.93
CA PRO A 309 -21.48 17.71 -8.95
C PRO A 309 -20.90 16.95 -10.15
N GLY A 310 -20.25 17.64 -11.11
CA GLY A 310 -19.52 17.02 -12.21
C GLY A 310 -18.09 16.61 -11.88
N TRP A 311 -17.54 17.04 -10.73
CA TRP A 311 -16.14 16.79 -10.36
C TRP A 311 -16.02 15.93 -9.11
N TYR A 312 -15.08 14.99 -9.19
CA TYR A 312 -14.72 14.11 -8.09
C TYR A 312 -13.66 14.77 -7.21
N ARG A 313 -13.83 14.70 -5.90
CA ARG A 313 -12.72 14.89 -4.97
C ARG A 313 -11.77 13.71 -5.11
N PRO A 314 -10.43 13.93 -5.15
CA PRO A 314 -9.46 12.86 -5.10
C PRO A 314 -9.72 11.90 -3.95
N SER A 315 -9.73 10.59 -4.24
CA SER A 315 -9.91 9.52 -3.25
C SER A 315 -8.65 9.27 -2.40
N LEU A 316 -7.69 10.21 -2.40
CA LEU A 316 -6.42 10.16 -1.69
C LEU A 316 -6.29 11.41 -0.82
N ASP A 317 -5.47 11.36 0.24
CA ASP A 317 -5.22 12.55 1.08
C ASP A 317 -4.73 13.76 0.26
N ILE A 318 -3.94 13.49 -0.77
CA ILE A 318 -3.32 14.49 -1.64
C ILE A 318 -3.28 13.98 -3.09
N ALA A 319 -3.52 14.88 -4.03
CA ALA A 319 -3.21 14.66 -5.44
C ALA A 319 -1.76 15.08 -5.71
N LEU A 320 -0.89 14.11 -5.98
CA LEU A 320 0.52 14.35 -6.29
C LEU A 320 0.67 14.82 -7.75
N SER A 321 1.58 15.76 -7.97
CA SER A 321 2.05 16.09 -9.33
C SER A 321 3.10 15.08 -9.82
N ASP A 322 3.27 14.96 -11.14
CA ASP A 322 4.31 14.10 -11.75
C ASP A 322 5.74 14.43 -11.26
N GLY A 323 5.99 15.68 -10.90
CA GLY A 323 7.27 16.11 -10.31
C GLY A 323 7.45 15.50 -8.92
N GLN A 324 6.46 15.70 -8.06
CA GLN A 324 6.43 15.17 -6.69
C GLN A 324 6.49 13.64 -6.67
N GLU A 325 5.72 12.97 -7.54
CA GLU A 325 5.72 11.51 -7.69
C GLU A 325 7.13 10.98 -8.00
N ARG A 326 7.81 11.57 -9.00
CA ARG A 326 9.18 11.17 -9.37
C ARG A 326 10.18 11.37 -8.24
N MET A 327 10.03 12.43 -7.45
CA MET A 327 10.91 12.70 -6.30
C MET A 327 10.73 11.66 -5.19
N LEU A 328 9.48 11.27 -4.90
CA LEU A 328 9.16 10.23 -3.93
C LEU A 328 9.68 8.85 -4.38
N ILE A 329 9.52 8.52 -5.67
CA ILE A 329 10.06 7.29 -6.28
C ILE A 329 11.59 7.29 -6.17
N ALA A 330 12.25 8.41 -6.46
CA ALA A 330 13.71 8.56 -6.33
C ALA A 330 14.20 8.43 -4.88
N ALA A 331 13.35 8.78 -3.90
CA ALA A 331 13.62 8.61 -2.47
C ALA A 331 13.39 7.15 -1.98
N GLY A 332 12.96 6.23 -2.85
CA GLY A 332 12.70 4.83 -2.49
C GLY A 332 11.32 4.60 -1.87
N LEU A 333 10.38 5.52 -2.10
CA LEU A 333 8.98 5.39 -1.69
C LEU A 333 8.11 4.95 -2.88
N MET A 334 6.90 4.49 -2.59
CA MET A 334 5.92 4.01 -3.55
C MET A 334 4.66 4.90 -3.50
N PRO A 335 4.61 5.99 -4.28
CA PRO A 335 3.46 6.86 -4.32
C PRO A 335 2.28 6.23 -5.08
N LEU A 336 1.08 6.43 -4.55
CA LEU A 336 -0.20 6.24 -5.20
C LEU A 336 -0.68 7.60 -5.69
N SER A 337 -0.96 7.73 -6.98
CA SER A 337 -1.35 8.98 -7.61
C SER A 337 -2.73 8.83 -8.25
N MET A 338 -3.54 9.90 -8.28
CA MET A 338 -4.79 9.89 -9.03
C MET A 338 -4.53 10.08 -10.52
N LEU A 339 -5.30 9.39 -11.37
CA LEU A 339 -5.29 9.70 -12.79
C LEU A 339 -6.03 11.03 -13.06
N PRO A 340 -5.55 11.85 -14.01
CA PRO A 340 -6.25 13.06 -14.41
C PRO A 340 -7.68 12.76 -14.87
N PHE A 341 -8.64 13.57 -14.42
CA PHE A 341 -10.04 13.55 -14.86
C PHE A 341 -10.80 12.23 -14.57
N GLY A 342 -10.25 11.34 -13.74
CA GLY A 342 -10.88 10.07 -13.39
C GLY A 342 -10.83 9.76 -11.89
N PRO A 343 -11.72 8.90 -11.39
CA PRO A 343 -11.71 8.44 -10.00
C PRO A 343 -10.69 7.33 -9.73
N GLN A 344 -9.92 6.94 -10.74
CA GLN A 344 -8.96 5.84 -10.65
C GLN A 344 -7.63 6.36 -10.10
N ALA A 345 -6.96 5.52 -9.31
CA ALA A 345 -5.60 5.78 -8.87
C ALA A 345 -4.62 4.84 -9.58
N VAL A 346 -3.33 5.15 -9.54
CA VAL A 346 -2.27 4.38 -10.20
C VAL A 346 -0.99 4.41 -9.37
N PHE A 347 -0.33 3.26 -9.29
CA PHE A 347 1.09 3.17 -8.94
C PHE A 347 1.93 3.30 -10.21
N ALA A 348 2.38 4.52 -10.55
CA ALA A 348 3.19 4.73 -11.75
C ALA A 348 4.53 3.98 -11.67
N GLY A 349 5.16 4.02 -10.49
CA GLY A 349 6.41 3.32 -10.20
C GLY A 349 6.36 2.55 -8.88
N VAL A 350 6.88 1.33 -8.90
CA VAL A 350 6.90 0.43 -7.73
C VAL A 350 8.34 0.20 -7.28
N ARG A 351 8.81 1.01 -6.31
CA ARG A 351 10.16 0.93 -5.73
C ARG A 351 10.15 0.31 -4.34
N THR A 352 11.26 -0.33 -4.02
CA THR A 352 11.59 -0.80 -2.67
C THR A 352 12.40 0.29 -1.95
N LEU A 353 12.53 0.16 -0.63
CA LEU A 353 13.32 1.09 0.18
C LEU A 353 14.83 0.96 -0.10
N HIS A 354 15.26 -0.10 -0.79
CA HIS A 354 16.66 -0.33 -1.11
C HIS A 354 17.21 0.70 -2.11
N MET A 355 18.36 1.28 -1.79
CA MET A 355 19.10 2.14 -2.69
C MET A 355 20.17 1.31 -3.42
N PRO A 356 20.19 1.31 -4.77
CA PRO A 356 21.11 0.48 -5.52
C PRO A 356 22.54 1.00 -5.36
N LYS A 357 23.48 0.09 -5.08
CA LYS A 357 24.92 0.39 -5.08
C LYS A 357 25.34 0.84 -6.48
N ARG A 358 26.13 1.91 -6.56
CA ARG A 358 26.75 2.38 -7.81
C ARG A 358 28.10 1.70 -7.98
N PHE A 359 28.31 1.07 -9.13
CA PHE A 359 29.55 0.44 -9.53
C PHE A 359 30.28 1.35 -10.51
N ALA A 360 31.61 1.33 -10.46
CA ALA A 360 32.50 2.02 -11.40
C ALA A 360 33.44 1.00 -12.06
N GLY A 361 33.86 1.25 -13.31
CA GLY A 361 34.82 0.42 -14.02
C GLY A 361 34.33 -0.13 -15.38
N PRO A 362 35.06 -1.07 -16.00
CA PRO A 362 34.76 -1.53 -17.37
C PRO A 362 33.42 -2.25 -17.54
N TYR A 363 32.82 -2.73 -16.43
CA TYR A 363 31.50 -3.38 -16.40
C TYR A 363 30.43 -2.53 -15.68
N GLU A 364 30.63 -1.22 -15.62
CA GLU A 364 29.75 -0.27 -14.92
C GLU A 364 28.30 -0.35 -15.40
N ALA A 365 28.06 -0.25 -16.72
CA ALA A 365 26.72 -0.22 -17.29
C ALA A 365 25.88 -1.48 -16.93
N PRO A 366 26.35 -2.72 -17.15
CA PRO A 366 25.58 -3.91 -16.78
C PRO A 366 25.43 -4.08 -15.26
N ALA A 367 26.45 -3.74 -14.47
CA ALA A 367 26.38 -3.84 -13.01
C ALA A 367 25.35 -2.86 -12.42
N ASN A 368 25.33 -1.61 -12.91
CA ASN A 368 24.36 -0.62 -12.49
C ASN A 368 22.93 -0.95 -12.96
N ALA A 369 22.77 -1.55 -14.15
CA ALA A 369 21.47 -2.04 -14.60
C ALA A 369 20.92 -3.15 -13.68
N ASN A 370 21.75 -4.12 -13.32
CA ASN A 370 21.37 -5.21 -12.39
C ASN A 370 21.05 -4.68 -10.99
N ALA A 371 21.80 -3.69 -10.51
CA ALA A 371 21.52 -3.03 -9.24
C ALA A 371 20.14 -2.36 -9.25
N ARG A 372 19.76 -1.70 -10.36
CA ARG A 372 18.44 -1.06 -10.50
C ARG A 372 17.30 -2.08 -10.49
N PHE A 373 17.44 -3.24 -11.13
CA PHE A 373 16.42 -4.29 -11.07
C PHE A 373 16.13 -4.78 -9.66
N SER A 374 17.15 -4.79 -8.80
CA SER A 374 17.00 -5.21 -7.40
C SER A 374 16.17 -4.24 -6.56
N THR A 375 15.86 -3.05 -7.07
CA THR A 375 15.06 -2.01 -6.38
C THR A 375 13.62 -1.95 -6.86
N GLN A 376 13.28 -2.71 -7.89
CA GLN A 376 11.95 -2.73 -8.49
C GLN A 376 11.12 -3.82 -7.83
N LEU A 377 10.04 -3.43 -7.13
CA LEU A 377 9.27 -4.39 -6.32
C LEU A 377 8.59 -5.46 -7.19
N ASN A 378 8.11 -5.12 -8.39
CA ASN A 378 7.54 -6.09 -9.33
C ASN A 378 8.54 -7.19 -9.72
N SER A 379 9.81 -6.84 -9.91
CA SER A 379 10.87 -7.83 -10.17
C SER A 379 11.09 -8.74 -8.97
N ILE A 380 11.12 -8.17 -7.76
CA ILE A 380 11.27 -8.94 -6.51
C ILE A 380 10.08 -9.86 -6.26
N LEU A 381 8.84 -9.43 -6.55
CA LEU A 381 7.64 -10.26 -6.44
C LEU A 381 7.70 -11.48 -7.39
N CYS A 382 8.13 -11.27 -8.64
CA CYS A 382 8.34 -12.36 -9.59
C CYS A 382 9.43 -13.33 -9.14
N ILE A 383 10.61 -12.81 -8.74
CA ILE A 383 11.73 -13.62 -8.25
C ILE A 383 11.32 -14.43 -7.02
N SER A 384 10.56 -13.81 -6.10
CA SER A 384 10.05 -14.45 -4.89
C SER A 384 9.20 -15.68 -5.22
N ARG A 385 8.30 -15.53 -6.20
CA ARG A 385 7.48 -16.64 -6.69
C ARG A 385 8.31 -17.75 -7.36
N PHE A 386 9.34 -17.40 -8.14
CA PHE A 386 10.27 -18.40 -8.67
C PHE A 386 10.96 -19.16 -7.52
N ALA A 387 11.42 -18.46 -6.49
CA ALA A 387 12.04 -19.09 -5.32
C ALA A 387 11.08 -20.03 -4.59
N HIS A 388 9.81 -19.65 -4.42
CA HIS A 388 8.77 -20.51 -3.84
C HIS A 388 8.59 -21.81 -4.62
N ILE A 389 8.47 -21.72 -5.94
CA ILE A 389 8.24 -22.90 -6.78
C ILE A 389 9.51 -23.77 -6.87
N ILE A 390 10.70 -23.16 -7.00
CA ILE A 390 11.97 -23.91 -7.01
C ILE A 390 12.17 -24.64 -5.68
N LYS A 391 11.80 -24.02 -4.55
CA LYS A 391 11.84 -24.68 -3.24
C LYS A 391 10.91 -25.89 -3.19
N LEU A 392 9.70 -25.78 -3.75
CA LEU A 392 8.74 -26.88 -3.84
C LEU A 392 9.28 -28.02 -4.72
N LEU A 393 9.73 -27.70 -5.94
CA LEU A 393 10.33 -28.68 -6.86
C LEU A 393 11.56 -29.36 -6.25
N GLY A 394 12.41 -28.61 -5.56
CA GLY A 394 13.59 -29.13 -4.87
C GLY A 394 13.25 -30.00 -3.67
N ARG A 395 12.08 -29.86 -3.05
CA ARG A 395 11.60 -30.76 -1.98
C ARG A 395 11.10 -32.08 -2.54
N GLU A 396 10.41 -32.05 -3.68
CA GLU A 396 9.95 -33.27 -4.37
C GLU A 396 11.10 -34.16 -4.84
N THR A 397 12.27 -33.59 -5.12
CA THR A 397 13.46 -34.34 -5.52
C THR A 397 14.24 -34.92 -4.33
N VAL A 398 13.95 -34.51 -3.09
CA VAL A 398 14.61 -35.07 -1.90
C VAL A 398 14.25 -36.54 -1.75
N GLY A 399 15.27 -37.40 -1.67
CA GLY A 399 15.12 -38.86 -1.57
C GLY A 399 15.02 -39.58 -2.91
N SER A 400 15.06 -38.86 -4.04
CA SER A 400 15.19 -39.45 -5.37
C SER A 400 16.66 -39.71 -5.73
N PHE A 401 16.92 -40.74 -6.54
CA PHE A 401 18.26 -41.07 -7.04
C PHE A 401 18.58 -40.25 -8.30
N GLN A 402 18.65 -38.93 -8.14
CA GLN A 402 18.92 -38.01 -9.26
C GLN A 402 20.35 -37.47 -9.25
N THR A 403 20.95 -37.35 -10.43
CA THR A 403 22.25 -36.70 -10.61
C THR A 403 22.10 -35.17 -10.70
N ALA A 404 23.20 -34.43 -10.52
CA ALA A 404 23.18 -32.97 -10.66
C ALA A 404 22.70 -32.53 -12.06
N GLU A 405 23.10 -33.25 -13.11
CA GLU A 405 22.70 -32.98 -14.50
C GLU A 405 21.19 -33.19 -14.73
N GLU A 406 20.61 -34.25 -14.13
CA GLU A 406 19.18 -34.51 -14.22
C GLU A 406 18.35 -33.42 -13.51
N ILE A 407 18.81 -32.96 -12.33
CA ILE A 407 18.17 -31.86 -11.60
C ILE A 407 18.28 -30.57 -12.40
N GLU A 408 19.44 -30.27 -12.99
CA GLU A 408 19.65 -29.11 -13.84
C GLU A 408 18.71 -29.12 -15.05
N LEU A 409 18.63 -30.24 -15.77
CA LEU A 409 17.77 -30.40 -16.93
C LEU A 409 16.28 -30.22 -16.57
N ARG A 410 15.84 -30.79 -15.44
CA ARG A 410 14.46 -30.65 -14.94
C ARG A 410 14.13 -29.19 -14.62
N LEU A 411 14.99 -28.51 -13.87
CA LEU A 411 14.78 -27.11 -13.50
C LEU A 411 14.85 -26.18 -14.71
N HIS A 412 15.80 -26.41 -15.62
CA HIS A 412 15.91 -25.67 -16.87
C HIS A 412 14.65 -25.83 -17.72
N GLY A 413 14.20 -27.06 -17.96
CA GLY A 413 12.98 -27.35 -18.73
C GLY A 413 11.72 -26.75 -18.12
N TRP A 414 11.65 -26.61 -16.78
CA TRP A 414 10.57 -25.90 -16.11
C TRP A 414 10.65 -24.38 -16.33
N LEU A 415 11.82 -23.77 -16.15
CA LEU A 415 12.01 -22.33 -16.32
C LEU A 415 11.72 -21.86 -17.75
N GLN A 416 12.11 -22.64 -18.76
CA GLN A 416 11.88 -22.28 -20.17
C GLN A 416 10.39 -22.10 -20.51
N LYS A 417 9.46 -22.65 -19.74
CA LYS A 417 8.01 -22.42 -19.91
C LYS A 417 7.60 -20.97 -19.63
N TYR A 418 8.41 -20.23 -18.90
CA TYR A 418 8.15 -18.85 -18.48
C TYR A 418 9.13 -17.84 -19.07
N VAL A 419 9.96 -18.28 -20.02
CA VAL A 419 10.90 -17.44 -20.76
C VAL A 419 10.27 -17.03 -22.09
N ASN A 420 10.26 -15.73 -22.36
CA ASN A 420 9.89 -15.18 -23.66
C ASN A 420 11.01 -14.27 -24.18
N PRO A 421 11.81 -14.70 -25.16
CA PRO A 421 12.91 -13.89 -25.67
C PRO A 421 12.43 -12.74 -26.57
N ASN A 422 11.15 -12.72 -26.96
CA ASN A 422 10.62 -11.71 -27.88
C ASN A 422 10.42 -10.37 -27.15
N LEU A 423 11.33 -9.43 -27.42
CA LEU A 423 11.24 -8.06 -26.91
C LEU A 423 10.06 -7.27 -27.50
N ALA A 424 9.43 -7.71 -28.60
CA ALA A 424 8.25 -7.08 -29.18
C ALA A 424 6.92 -7.67 -28.65
N ALA A 425 6.98 -8.59 -27.67
CA ALA A 425 5.78 -9.18 -27.07
C ALA A 425 4.89 -8.12 -26.39
N SER A 426 3.57 -8.32 -26.47
CA SER A 426 2.57 -7.48 -25.79
C SER A 426 2.75 -7.49 -24.27
N GLY A 427 2.21 -6.48 -23.57
CA GLY A 427 2.24 -6.41 -22.11
C GLY A 427 1.71 -7.68 -21.43
N GLU A 428 0.61 -8.24 -21.94
CA GLU A 428 0.05 -9.50 -21.43
C GLU A 428 0.96 -10.71 -21.63
N ALA A 429 1.59 -10.83 -22.80
CA ALA A 429 2.50 -11.94 -23.08
C ALA A 429 3.74 -11.90 -22.16
N ARG A 430 4.23 -10.69 -21.87
CA ARG A 430 5.31 -10.47 -20.88
C ARG A 430 4.85 -10.69 -19.44
N ALA A 431 3.58 -10.43 -19.14
CA ALA A 431 3.02 -10.69 -17.80
C ALA A 431 2.86 -12.20 -17.53
N ARG A 432 2.48 -13.00 -18.55
CA ARG A 432 2.39 -14.47 -18.46
C ARG A 432 3.76 -15.14 -18.40
N CYS A 433 4.73 -14.59 -19.13
CA CYS A 433 6.13 -15.07 -19.16
C CYS A 433 7.05 -13.93 -18.69
N PRO A 434 7.29 -13.79 -17.37
CA PRO A 434 7.98 -12.62 -16.81
C PRO A 434 9.49 -12.55 -17.13
N LEU A 435 10.08 -13.62 -17.68
CA LEU A 435 11.52 -13.70 -17.92
C LEU A 435 11.85 -13.52 -19.40
N ALA A 436 12.86 -12.70 -19.69
CA ALA A 436 13.48 -12.59 -21.02
C ALA A 436 14.49 -13.73 -21.26
N ALA A 437 15.22 -14.14 -20.22
CA ALA A 437 16.16 -15.25 -20.25
C ALA A 437 16.30 -15.88 -18.86
N ALA A 438 16.68 -17.15 -18.82
CA ALA A 438 16.95 -17.86 -17.57
C ALA A 438 18.05 -18.91 -17.77
N GLN A 439 18.93 -19.05 -16.79
CA GLN A 439 19.96 -20.08 -16.75
C GLN A 439 20.01 -20.70 -15.35
N VAL A 440 20.19 -22.02 -15.30
CA VAL A 440 20.36 -22.78 -14.05
C VAL A 440 21.67 -23.54 -14.18
N SER A 441 22.40 -23.62 -13.07
CA SER A 441 23.53 -24.54 -12.93
C SER A 441 23.41 -25.27 -11.60
N VAL A 442 23.55 -26.60 -11.63
CA VAL A 442 23.51 -27.44 -10.43
C VAL A 442 24.84 -28.14 -10.28
N ARG A 443 25.45 -28.02 -9.11
CA ARG A 443 26.74 -28.67 -8.81
C ARG A 443 26.66 -29.38 -7.48
N GLU A 444 27.28 -30.54 -7.39
CA GLU A 444 27.42 -31.23 -6.11
C GLU A 444 28.40 -30.47 -5.20
N LYS A 445 28.06 -30.36 -3.93
CA LYS A 445 28.88 -29.66 -2.94
C LYS A 445 30.09 -30.51 -2.60
N ALA A 446 31.29 -29.99 -2.90
CA ALA A 446 32.54 -30.64 -2.55
C ALA A 446 32.58 -31.02 -1.05
N GLY A 447 32.87 -32.29 -0.77
CA GLY A 447 32.97 -32.82 0.59
C GLY A 447 31.64 -33.19 1.26
N ARG A 448 30.49 -33.03 0.59
CA ARG A 448 29.17 -33.50 1.09
C ARG A 448 28.38 -34.17 -0.04
N PRO A 449 28.57 -35.48 -0.27
CA PRO A 449 27.85 -36.20 -1.31
C PRO A 449 26.33 -36.12 -1.08
N GLY A 450 25.57 -35.98 -2.16
CA GLY A 450 24.10 -35.85 -2.11
C GLY A 450 23.60 -34.46 -1.70
N THR A 451 24.50 -33.48 -1.48
CA THR A 451 24.13 -32.07 -1.31
C THR A 451 24.42 -31.31 -2.60
N PHE A 452 23.39 -30.70 -3.20
CA PHE A 452 23.54 -29.92 -4.43
C PHE A 452 23.44 -28.42 -4.14
N VAL A 453 24.21 -27.64 -4.89
CA VAL A 453 24.13 -26.18 -4.94
C VAL A 453 23.53 -25.82 -6.29
N CYS A 454 22.37 -25.17 -6.26
CA CYS A 454 21.70 -24.66 -7.45
C CYS A 454 21.91 -23.14 -7.52
N THR A 455 22.49 -22.68 -8.62
CA THR A 455 22.61 -21.25 -8.94
C THR A 455 21.69 -20.93 -10.10
N VAL A 456 20.72 -20.04 -9.87
CA VAL A 456 19.71 -19.65 -10.86
C VAL A 456 19.92 -18.18 -11.23
N HIS A 457 20.16 -17.93 -12.51
CA HIS A 457 20.24 -16.60 -13.08
C HIS A 457 18.94 -16.31 -13.81
N LEU A 458 18.20 -15.31 -13.33
CA LEU A 458 16.92 -14.88 -13.88
C LEU A 458 17.08 -13.48 -14.49
N GLN A 459 16.69 -13.32 -15.74
CA GLN A 459 16.66 -12.02 -16.41
C GLN A 459 15.18 -11.62 -16.64
N PRO A 460 14.62 -10.70 -15.86
CA PRO A 460 13.26 -10.20 -16.08
C PRO A 460 13.19 -9.32 -17.34
N HIS A 461 11.98 -9.10 -17.85
CA HIS A 461 11.74 -8.12 -18.91
C HIS A 461 12.04 -6.69 -18.45
N PHE A 462 12.76 -5.93 -19.28
CA PHE A 462 12.91 -4.49 -19.08
C PHE A 462 11.55 -3.79 -19.22
N GLN A 463 11.30 -2.91 -18.27
CA GLN A 463 10.10 -2.11 -18.18
C GLN A 463 10.56 -0.65 -18.07
N LEU A 464 10.08 0.22 -18.97
CA LEU A 464 10.49 1.63 -19.03
C LEU A 464 10.09 2.36 -17.74
N ASP A 465 11.08 2.91 -17.04
CA ASP A 465 10.92 3.61 -15.76
C ASP A 465 10.79 5.14 -15.93
N ASP A 466 11.42 5.73 -16.96
CA ASP A 466 11.42 7.17 -17.21
C ASP A 466 11.64 7.45 -18.70
N VAL A 467 10.90 8.39 -19.26
CA VAL A 467 11.07 8.90 -20.63
C VAL A 467 11.35 10.39 -20.51
N ALA A 468 12.61 10.73 -20.26
CA ALA A 468 13.06 12.12 -20.32
C ALA A 468 13.29 12.51 -21.80
N ALA A 469 12.30 13.13 -22.44
CA ALA A 469 12.48 13.73 -23.75
C ALA A 469 13.13 15.11 -23.62
N THR A 470 14.44 15.20 -23.80
CA THR A 470 15.13 16.49 -23.96
C THR A 470 15.14 16.89 -25.43
N PHE A 471 14.31 17.85 -25.80
CA PHE A 471 14.33 18.46 -27.13
C PHE A 471 15.47 19.48 -27.20
N ARG A 472 16.51 19.18 -27.99
CA ARG A 472 17.56 20.15 -28.34
C ARG A 472 17.36 20.56 -29.79
N MET A 473 16.83 21.76 -30.01
CA MET A 473 16.71 22.34 -31.34
C MET A 473 18.01 23.06 -31.69
N VAL A 474 18.73 22.56 -32.68
CA VAL A 474 19.91 23.21 -33.25
C VAL A 474 19.52 23.68 -34.64
N THR A 475 19.65 24.98 -34.90
CA THR A 475 19.37 25.58 -36.21
C THR A 475 20.62 26.28 -36.68
N ASP A 476 21.19 25.81 -37.79
CA ASP A 476 22.31 26.46 -38.46
C ASP A 476 21.77 27.51 -39.44
N PHE A 477 22.23 28.75 -39.31
CA PHE A 477 21.97 29.79 -40.28
C PHE A 477 23.13 29.84 -41.28
N VAL A 478 22.90 29.35 -42.49
CA VAL A 478 23.82 29.57 -43.62
C VAL A 478 23.46 30.91 -44.24
N THR A 479 24.42 31.85 -44.25
CA THR A 479 24.28 33.10 -44.98
C THR A 479 24.20 32.79 -46.47
N PRO A 480 23.21 33.32 -47.24
CA PRO A 480 23.23 33.19 -48.69
C PRO A 480 24.53 33.80 -49.22
N GLY A 481 25.20 33.09 -50.11
CA GLY A 481 26.61 33.28 -50.45
C GLY A 481 27.07 34.70 -50.82
N ALA A 482 28.38 34.89 -50.71
CA ALA A 482 29.12 35.84 -51.53
C ALA A 482 29.19 35.33 -52.99
#